data_AF-A0A969KHF6-F1
#
_entry.id   AF-A0A969KHF6-F1
#
_cell.length_a   1.000
_cell.length_b   1.000
_cell.length_c   1.000
_cell.angle_alpha   90.00
_cell.angle_beta   90.00
_cell.angle_gamma   90.00
#
_symmetry.space_group_name_H-M   'P 1'
#
loop_
_entity.id
_entity.type
_entity.pdbx_description
1 polymer ?
#
loop_
_entity_poly.entity_id
_entity_poly.type
_entity_poly.pdbx_seq_one_letter_code
_entity_poly.pdbx_strand_id
1 'polypeptide(L)'
;MACLIPAHEDDYQRIVDLRRHIYYNDNILALGIEKQRNNFTAHITLGYFGEEASNLHSENFLNTIAKINDRQADAEHPAFTIETIELRKFDNMVNFVPMEHGTMVKL
;
A
#
# COMPACT_ATOMS: atom_id res chain seq x y z
N MET A 1 -8.70 2.72 4.49
CA MET A 1 -7.74 1.78 3.84
C MET A 1 -8.13 0.36 4.20
N ALA A 2 -7.78 -0.61 3.36
CA ALA A 2 -7.84 -2.04 3.69
C ALA A 2 -6.42 -2.54 3.96
N CYS A 3 -6.16 -3.04 5.17
CA CYS A 3 -4.87 -3.62 5.52
C CYS A 3 -4.77 -5.03 4.94
N LEU A 4 -3.61 -5.35 4.37
CA LEU A 4 -3.28 -6.67 3.87
C LEU A 4 -2.29 -7.34 4.83
N ILE A 5 -2.51 -8.62 5.07
CA ILE A 5 -1.62 -9.46 5.88
C ILE A 5 -1.04 -10.53 4.95
N PRO A 6 0.28 -10.77 4.97
CA PRO A 6 0.89 -11.87 4.23
C PRO A 6 0.26 -13.21 4.62
N ALA A 7 0.03 -14.09 3.64
CA ALA A 7 -0.53 -15.41 3.91
C ALA A 7 0.49 -16.31 4.64
N HIS A 8 1.77 -16.15 4.31
CA HIS A 8 2.88 -16.90 4.89
C HIS A 8 4.05 -15.97 5.29
N GLU A 9 4.91 -16.45 6.20
CA GLU A 9 6.10 -15.70 6.63
C GLU A 9 7.06 -15.42 5.45
N ASP A 10 7.18 -16.39 4.53
CA ASP A 10 8.01 -16.23 3.33
C ASP A 10 7.53 -15.10 2.41
N ASP A 11 6.21 -14.87 2.34
CA ASP A 11 5.64 -13.76 1.57
C ASP A 11 6.03 -12.42 2.19
N TYR A 12 5.99 -12.32 3.52
CA TYR A 12 6.47 -11.14 4.23
C TYR A 12 7.94 -10.88 3.95
N GLN A 13 8.78 -11.92 4.03
CA GLN A 13 10.20 -11.81 3.82
C GLN A 13 10.54 -11.38 2.38
N ARG A 14 9.85 -11.92 1.37
CA ARG A 14 9.99 -11.50 -0.04
C ARG A 14 9.68 -10.01 -0.23
N ILE A 15 8.62 -9.51 0.41
CA ILE A 15 8.25 -8.09 0.36
C ILE A 15 9.33 -7.22 1.05
N VAL A 16 9.83 -7.65 2.20
CA VAL A 16 10.90 -6.94 2.92
C VAL A 16 12.18 -6.86 2.08
N ASP A 17 12.57 -7.96 1.46
CA ASP A 17 13.80 -8.02 0.66
C ASP A 17 13.66 -7.22 -0.63
N LEU A 18 12.53 -7.27 -1.32
CA LEU A 18 12.25 -6.40 -2.45
C LEU A 18 12.41 -4.92 -2.07
N ARG A 19 11.80 -4.49 -0.96
CA ARG A 19 11.91 -3.10 -0.48
C ARG A 19 13.36 -2.74 -0.19
N ARG A 20 14.14 -3.64 0.42
CA ARG A 20 15.58 -3.44 0.63
C ARG A 20 16.28 -3.22 -0.70
N HIS A 21 16.07 -4.08 -1.70
CA HIS A 21 16.71 -3.93 -3.01
C HIS A 21 16.35 -2.61 -3.70
N ILE A 22 15.12 -2.12 -3.56
CA ILE A 22 14.70 -0.82 -4.11
C ILE A 22 15.39 0.33 -3.38
N TYR A 23 15.34 0.35 -2.03
CA TYR A 23 15.88 1.48 -1.25
C TYR A 23 17.40 1.48 -1.10
N TYR A 24 18.08 0.34 -1.28
CA TYR A 24 19.54 0.25 -1.30
C TYR A 24 20.11 0.28 -2.72
N ASN A 25 19.29 0.54 -3.74
CA ASN A 25 19.78 0.79 -5.08
C ASN A 25 20.37 2.21 -5.16
N ASP A 26 21.65 2.31 -5.52
CA ASP A 26 22.37 3.60 -5.58
C ASP A 26 21.68 4.64 -6.49
N ASN A 27 21.04 4.19 -7.59
CA ASN A 27 20.32 5.10 -8.48
C ASN A 27 19.05 5.66 -7.80
N ILE A 28 18.38 4.88 -6.96
CA ILE A 28 17.19 5.33 -6.21
C ILE A 28 17.61 6.25 -5.05
N LEU A 29 18.71 5.95 -4.37
CA LEU A 29 19.27 6.82 -3.34
C LEU A 29 19.70 8.18 -3.91
N ALA A 30 20.29 8.19 -5.10
CA ALA A 30 20.70 9.41 -5.80
C ALA A 30 19.52 10.33 -6.17
N LEU A 31 18.29 9.79 -6.27
CA LEU A 31 17.08 10.58 -6.49
C LEU A 31 16.59 11.29 -5.22
N GLY A 32 17.27 11.13 -4.08
CA GLY A 32 16.87 11.73 -2.80
C GLY A 32 15.60 11.11 -2.22
N ILE A 33 15.21 9.93 -2.69
CA ILE A 33 14.01 9.22 -2.22
C ILE A 33 14.30 8.67 -0.81
N GLU A 34 13.74 9.30 0.20
CA GLU A 34 13.89 8.82 1.57
C GLU A 34 13.11 7.52 1.79
N LYS A 35 13.76 6.56 2.44
CA LYS A 35 13.13 5.32 2.89
C LYS A 35 12.02 5.66 3.88
N GLN A 36 10.81 5.15 3.66
CA GLN A 36 9.79 5.14 4.71
C GLN A 36 10.35 4.43 5.95
N ARG A 37 10.55 5.20 7.02
CA ARG A 37 11.21 4.77 8.27
C ARG A 37 10.39 3.79 9.12
N ASN A 38 9.12 3.58 8.78
CA ASN A 38 8.19 2.80 9.58
C ASN A 38 8.09 1.34 9.13
N ASN A 39 7.59 0.48 10.03
CA ASN A 39 7.14 -0.87 9.70
C ASN A 39 6.18 -0.80 8.51
N PHE A 40 6.49 -1.55 7.44
CA PHE A 40 5.66 -1.56 6.26
C PHE A 40 4.34 -2.28 6.56
N THR A 41 3.24 -1.54 6.48
CA THR A 41 1.90 -2.11 6.49
C THR A 41 1.39 -2.12 5.06
N ALA A 42 1.33 -3.31 4.45
CA ALA A 42 0.72 -3.47 3.14
C ALA A 42 -0.76 -3.07 3.23
N HIS A 43 -1.22 -2.22 2.30
CA HIS A 43 -2.60 -1.76 2.28
C HIS A 43 -3.03 -1.33 0.89
N ILE A 44 -4.35 -1.37 0.66
CA ILE A 44 -5.00 -0.76 -0.48
C ILE A 44 -5.70 0.51 0.00
N THR A 45 -5.35 1.64 -0.61
CA THR A 45 -6.03 2.90 -0.32
C THR A 45 -7.40 2.93 -1.00
N LEU A 46 -8.45 2.97 -0.19
CA LEU A 46 -9.84 3.07 -0.66
C LEU A 46 -10.33 4.52 -0.82
N GLY A 47 -9.62 5.46 -0.22
CA GLY A 47 -9.97 6.88 -0.21
C GLY A 47 -9.11 7.66 0.78
N TYR A 48 -9.09 8.97 0.61
CA TYR A 48 -8.40 9.91 1.49
C TYR A 48 -9.42 10.83 2.16
N PHE A 49 -9.18 11.12 3.43
CA PHE A 49 -9.93 12.14 4.15
C PHE A 49 -9.31 13.51 3.88
N GLY A 50 -10.13 14.46 3.41
CA GLY A 50 -9.72 15.87 3.24
C GLY A 50 -9.83 16.65 4.55
N GLU A 51 -9.49 17.95 4.53
CA GLU A 51 -9.55 18.80 5.73
C GLU A 51 -10.95 18.85 6.38
N GLU A 52 -12.00 18.78 5.55
CA GLU A 52 -13.41 18.71 6.00
C GLU A 52 -13.72 17.49 6.88
N ALA A 53 -12.89 16.45 6.81
CA ALA A 53 -13.03 15.23 7.60
C ALA A 53 -12.47 15.35 9.03
N SER A 54 -11.78 16.45 9.36
CA SER A 54 -11.22 16.68 10.71
C SER A 54 -12.29 16.71 11.81
N ASN A 55 -13.57 16.93 11.43
CA ASN A 55 -14.72 16.87 12.33
C ASN A 55 -15.53 15.56 12.23
N LEU A 56 -15.07 14.57 11.44
CA LEU A 56 -15.68 13.22 11.37
C LEU A 56 -15.35 12.38 12.62
N HIS A 57 -15.52 12.95 13.80
CA HIS A 57 -15.45 12.25 15.08
C HIS A 57 -16.86 11.96 15.62
N SER A 58 -17.85 11.84 14.74
CA SER A 58 -19.17 11.37 15.18
C SER A 58 -19.07 9.89 15.53
N GLU A 59 -19.56 9.52 16.72
CA GLU A 59 -19.61 8.12 17.17
C GLU A 59 -20.29 7.21 16.13
N ASN A 60 -21.29 7.74 15.41
CA ASN A 60 -21.98 7.04 14.34
C ASN A 60 -21.04 6.63 13.20
N PHE A 61 -20.12 7.50 12.79
CA PHE A 61 -19.16 7.20 11.75
C PHE A 61 -18.20 6.09 12.19
N LEU A 62 -17.61 6.23 13.37
CA LEU A 62 -16.69 5.23 13.93
C LEU A 62 -17.38 3.86 14.10
N ASN A 63 -18.60 3.85 14.64
CA ASN A 63 -19.40 2.63 14.79
C ASN A 63 -19.75 2.00 13.44
N THR A 64 -19.97 2.79 12.40
CA THR A 64 -20.24 2.29 11.05
C THR A 64 -18.99 1.63 10.46
N ILE A 65 -17.83 2.29 10.57
CA ILE A 65 -16.56 1.74 10.10
C ILE A 65 -16.20 0.45 10.87
N ALA A 66 -16.38 0.42 12.19
CA ALA A 66 -16.15 -0.77 13.00
C ALA A 66 -17.02 -1.95 12.55
N LYS A 67 -18.33 -1.73 12.36
CA LYS A 67 -19.26 -2.77 11.87
C LYS A 67 -18.89 -3.28 10.49
N ILE A 68 -18.41 -2.41 9.60
CA ILE A 68 -17.93 -2.83 8.28
C ILE A 68 -16.69 -3.71 8.46
N ASN A 69 -15.71 -3.27 9.26
CA ASN A 69 -14.49 -4.01 9.53
C ASN A 69 -14.78 -5.39 10.11
N ASP A 70 -15.64 -5.50 11.12
CA ASP A 70 -15.99 -6.78 11.76
C ASP A 70 -16.61 -7.76 10.74
N ARG A 71 -17.53 -7.27 9.91
CA ARG A 71 -18.12 -8.09 8.83
C ARG A 71 -17.11 -8.55 7.80
N GLN A 72 -16.09 -7.74 7.52
CA GLN A 72 -15.02 -8.13 6.59
C GLN A 72 -14.02 -9.07 7.26
N ALA A 73 -13.74 -8.93 8.57
CA ALA A 73 -12.81 -9.80 9.27
C ALA A 73 -13.26 -11.27 9.30
N ASP A 74 -14.58 -11.49 9.39
CA ASP A 74 -15.17 -12.84 9.41
C ASP A 74 -15.44 -13.41 8.00
N ALA A 75 -15.23 -12.62 6.94
CA ALA A 75 -15.48 -13.05 5.57
C ALA A 75 -14.26 -13.75 4.96
N GLU A 76 -14.49 -14.79 4.17
CA GLU A 76 -13.46 -15.34 3.30
C GLU A 76 -13.19 -14.36 2.16
N HIS A 77 -11.92 -13.94 2.02
CA HIS A 77 -11.46 -13.08 0.95
C HIS A 77 -10.59 -13.85 -0.04
N PRO A 78 -10.65 -13.52 -1.33
CA PRO A 78 -9.67 -14.04 -2.28
C PRO A 78 -8.26 -13.59 -1.87
N ALA A 79 -7.30 -14.50 -1.97
CA ALA A 79 -5.90 -14.14 -1.81
C ALA A 79 -5.45 -13.22 -2.96
N PHE A 80 -4.74 -12.16 -2.62
CA PHE A 80 -4.08 -11.31 -3.62
C PHE A 80 -2.71 -11.91 -3.95
N THR A 81 -2.47 -12.15 -5.25
CA THR A 81 -1.15 -12.55 -5.74
C THR A 81 -0.50 -11.35 -6.41
N ILE A 82 0.75 -11.04 -6.06
CA ILE A 82 1.52 -10.00 -6.70
C ILE A 82 2.33 -10.64 -7.82
N GLU A 83 1.96 -10.37 -9.07
CA GLU A 83 2.63 -10.91 -10.25
C GLU A 83 3.67 -9.95 -10.81
N THR A 84 3.43 -8.64 -10.66
CA THR A 84 4.26 -7.58 -11.23
C THR A 84 4.46 -6.44 -10.25
N ILE A 85 5.60 -5.78 -10.39
CA ILE A 85 5.92 -4.51 -9.74
C ILE A 85 6.36 -3.53 -10.82
N GLU A 86 5.86 -2.31 -10.73
CA GLU A 86 6.09 -1.28 -11.74
C GLU A 86 6.52 0.03 -11.11
N LEU A 87 7.50 0.68 -11.75
CA LEU A 87 7.81 2.07 -11.48
C LEU A 87 6.85 2.98 -12.27
N ARG A 88 6.05 3.77 -11.55
CA ARG A 88 5.06 4.68 -12.15
C ARG A 88 5.23 6.11 -11.65
N LYS A 89 4.97 7.07 -12.55
CA LYS A 89 4.80 8.48 -12.21
C LYS A 89 3.35 8.70 -11.79
N PHE A 90 3.10 9.58 -10.83
CA PHE A 90 1.76 10.01 -10.47
C PHE A 90 1.74 11.51 -10.26
N ASP A 91 0.71 12.18 -10.81
CA ASP A 91 0.47 13.61 -10.58
C ASP A 91 -0.63 13.83 -9.51
N ASN A 92 -1.37 12.77 -9.17
CA ASN A 92 -2.36 12.75 -8.10
C ASN A 92 -2.50 11.33 -7.53
N MET A 93 -3.20 11.19 -6.41
CA MET A 93 -3.26 9.92 -5.65
C MET A 93 -4.21 8.87 -6.25
N VAL A 94 -4.75 9.10 -7.45
CA VAL A 94 -5.66 8.18 -8.14
C VAL A 94 -5.19 7.80 -9.55
N ASN A 95 -4.19 8.50 -10.11
CA ASN A 95 -3.68 8.25 -11.46
C ASN A 95 -2.18 7.92 -11.43
N PHE A 96 -1.84 6.70 -11.85
CA PHE A 96 -0.47 6.20 -11.93
C PHE A 96 -0.13 5.88 -13.38
N VAL A 97 0.68 6.73 -14.00
CA VAL A 97 1.08 6.68 -15.41
C VAL A 97 2.40 5.89 -15.54
N PRO A 98 2.49 4.94 -16.50
CA PRO A 98 3.75 4.28 -16.82
C PRO A 98 4.81 5.30 -17.24
N MET A 99 6.06 5.11 -16.79
CA MET A 99 7.17 5.90 -17.33
C MET A 99 7.51 5.42 -18.75
N GLU A 100 7.91 6.32 -19.65
CA GLU A 100 8.21 5.98 -21.07
C GLU A 100 9.30 4.90 -21.25
N HIS A 101 10.15 4.73 -20.23
CA HIS A 101 11.17 3.67 -20.16
C HIS A 101 10.97 2.77 -18.92
N GLY A 102 9.71 2.63 -18.49
CA GLY A 102 9.33 2.07 -17.20
C GLY A 102 9.88 0.67 -16.95
N THR A 103 10.53 0.51 -15.80
CA THR A 103 11.03 -0.78 -15.31
C THR A 103 9.84 -1.55 -14.71
N MET A 104 9.39 -2.58 -15.41
CA MET A 104 8.46 -3.59 -14.89
C MET A 104 9.26 -4.83 -14.50
N VAL A 105 9.07 -5.30 -13.27
CA VAL A 105 9.66 -6.55 -12.77
C VAL A 105 8.53 -7.56 -12.60
N LYS A 106 8.66 -8.71 -13.26
CA LYS A 106 7.81 -9.89 -13.00
C LYS A 106 8.40 -10.67 -11.82
N LEU A 107 7.54 -11.08 -10.89
CA LEU A 107 7.92 -11.81 -9.68
C LEU A 107 7.89 -13.33 -9.83
#